data_AF-A0A645H2N7-F1
#
_entry.id   AF-A0A645H2N7-F1
#
_cell.length_a   1.000
_cell.length_b   1.000
_cell.length_c   1.000
_cell.angle_alpha   90.00
_cell.angle_beta   90.00
_cell.angle_gamma   90.00
#
_symmetry.space_group_name_H-M   'P 1'
#
loop_
_entity.id
_entity.type
_entity.pdbx_description
1 polymer ?
#
loop_
_entity_poly.entity_id
_entity_poly.type
_entity_poly.pdbx_seq_one_letter_code
_entity_poly.pdbx_strand_id
1 'polypeptide(L)'
;MKFACLHCGQRYEIDDRFAGRSTPCQTCGNIMKIPVPIGNAVTVRDEVLHITSKEIEYRTRRRRKHRWMRRVIIAAVVLLLGMILGAIAMIVIETRDPHLYSTITGESEEDAIAPPPAL
;
A
#
# COMPACT_ATOMS: atom_id res chain seq x y z
N MET A 1 -10.12 33.12 37.10
CA MET A 1 -10.37 34.48 36.56
C MET A 1 -11.74 35.05 36.99
N LYS A 2 -11.89 36.38 37.06
CA LYS A 2 -13.16 37.08 37.40
C LYS A 2 -13.67 37.87 36.19
N PHE A 3 -14.96 37.75 35.86
CA PHE A 3 -15.60 38.51 34.77
C PHE A 3 -17.08 38.78 35.07
N ALA A 4 -17.72 39.68 34.33
CA ALA A 4 -19.12 40.03 34.50
C ALA A 4 -19.95 39.66 33.27
N CYS A 5 -21.22 39.30 33.47
CA CYS A 5 -22.17 39.09 32.39
C CYS A 5 -22.52 40.41 31.70
N LEU A 6 -22.44 40.44 30.37
CA LEU A 6 -22.77 41.62 29.57
C LEU A 6 -24.28 41.94 29.54
N HIS A 7 -25.14 40.99 29.93
CA HIS A 7 -26.59 41.16 29.92
C HIS A 7 -27.15 41.59 31.28
N CYS A 8 -26.74 40.94 32.36
CA CYS A 8 -27.27 41.21 33.71
C CYS A 8 -26.26 41.82 34.68
N GLY A 9 -24.99 41.95 34.30
CA GLY A 9 -23.93 42.50 35.17
C GLY A 9 -23.43 41.54 36.26
N GLN A 10 -23.95 40.31 36.33
CA GLN A 10 -23.56 39.35 37.36
C GLN A 10 -22.07 39.00 37.27
N ARG A 11 -21.36 39.05 38.40
CA ARG A 11 -19.93 38.71 38.49
C ARG A 11 -19.77 37.20 38.69
N TYR A 12 -18.84 36.62 37.94
CA TYR A 12 -18.48 35.21 37.99
C TYR A 12 -17.00 35.06 38.26
N GLU A 13 -16.66 34.08 39.08
CA GLU A 13 -15.30 33.59 39.30
C GLU A 13 -15.26 32.16 38.78
N ILE A 14 -14.59 31.96 37.64
CA ILE A 14 -14.50 30.68 36.96
C ILE A 14 -13.02 30.36 36.74
N ASP A 15 -12.72 29.06 36.73
CA ASP A 15 -11.41 28.52 36.40
C ASP A 15 -11.07 28.81 34.93
N ASP A 16 -9.80 29.13 34.67
CA ASP A 16 -9.27 29.46 33.34
C ASP A 16 -9.42 28.29 32.36
N ARG A 17 -9.61 27.05 32.85
CA ARG A 17 -9.95 25.87 32.03
C ARG A 17 -11.24 26.00 31.22
N PHE A 18 -12.13 26.91 31.61
CA PHE A 18 -13.38 27.20 30.90
C PHE A 18 -13.28 28.40 29.96
N ALA A 19 -12.11 29.05 29.87
CA ALA A 19 -11.87 30.15 28.95
C ALA A 19 -12.22 29.77 27.49
N GLY A 20 -12.91 30.67 26.79
CA GLY A 20 -13.27 30.50 25.39
C GLY A 20 -14.51 29.64 25.13
N ARG A 21 -15.09 29.00 26.15
CA ARG A 21 -16.34 28.25 26.03
C ARG A 21 -17.56 29.17 26.09
N SER A 22 -18.66 28.73 25.47
CA SER A 22 -19.96 29.38 25.58
C SER A 22 -20.80 28.67 26.63
N THR A 23 -21.33 29.42 27.60
CA THR A 23 -22.14 28.86 28.69
C THR A 23 -23.37 29.74 28.94
N PRO A 24 -24.51 29.18 29.33
CA PRO A 24 -25.66 29.99 29.76
C PRO A 24 -25.37 30.68 31.09
N CYS A 25 -25.77 31.93 31.22
CA CYS A 25 -25.73 32.67 32.48
C CYS A 25 -26.72 32.06 33.47
N GLN A 26 -26.27 31.71 34.68
CA GLN A 26 -27.14 31.11 35.71
C GLN A 26 -28.19 32.10 36.26
N THR A 27 -28.03 33.40 36.02
CA THR A 27 -28.93 34.44 36.53
C THR A 27 -29.95 34.89 35.48
N CYS A 28 -29.55 35.09 34.23
CA CYS A 28 -30.45 35.59 33.18
C CYS A 28 -30.74 34.58 32.06
N GLY A 29 -30.07 33.43 32.03
CA GLY A 29 -30.24 32.39 31.01
C GLY A 29 -29.57 32.67 29.66
N ASN A 30 -29.09 33.90 29.41
CA ASN A 30 -28.46 34.25 28.14
C ASN A 30 -27.13 33.50 27.92
N ILE A 31 -26.90 33.05 26.68
CA ILE A 31 -25.65 32.41 26.27
C ILE A 31 -24.55 33.47 26.21
N MET A 32 -23.50 33.28 27.01
CA MET A 32 -22.37 34.19 27.07
C MET A 32 -21.06 33.45 26.83
N LYS A 33 -20.11 34.13 26.18
CA LYS A 33 -18.79 33.59 25.92
C LYS A 33 -17.82 33.98 27.03
N ILE A 34 -17.16 32.99 27.60
CA ILE A 34 -16.17 33.18 28.66
C ILE A 34 -14.90 33.79 28.03
N PRO A 35 -14.42 34.96 28.49
CA PRO A 35 -13.26 35.63 27.91
C PRO A 35 -11.99 34.79 28.08
N VAL A 36 -11.11 34.80 27.08
CA VAL A 36 -9.81 34.11 27.16
C VAL A 36 -8.78 35.08 27.73
N PRO A 37 -8.11 34.76 28.86
CA PRO A 37 -7.03 35.60 29.36
C PRO A 37 -5.91 35.64 28.32
N ILE A 38 -5.53 36.85 27.91
CA ILE A 38 -4.54 37.12 26.85
C ILE A 38 -3.15 36.54 27.19
N GLY A 39 -2.92 36.13 28.45
CA GLY A 39 -1.68 35.50 28.91
C GLY A 39 -1.39 34.08 28.38
N ASN A 40 -2.37 33.38 27.80
CA ASN A 40 -2.22 31.96 27.40
C ASN A 40 -2.34 31.68 25.89
N ALA A 41 -2.37 32.72 25.05
CA ALA A 41 -2.62 32.57 23.62
C ALA A 41 -1.36 32.29 22.75
N VAL A 42 -0.18 32.05 23.34
CA VAL A 42 1.09 32.16 22.60
C VAL A 42 1.81 30.84 22.23
N THR A 43 1.46 29.65 22.72
CA THR A 43 2.33 28.46 22.45
C THR A 43 1.72 27.30 21.65
N VAL A 44 0.69 27.52 20.83
CA VAL A 44 0.15 26.44 19.96
C VAL A 44 0.72 26.47 18.53
N ARG A 45 1.47 27.51 18.15
CA ARG A 45 1.96 27.66 16.76
C ARG A 45 3.23 26.89 16.42
N ASP A 46 4.11 26.62 17.39
CA ASP A 46 5.38 25.95 17.09
C ASP A 46 5.30 24.41 17.16
N GLU A 47 4.36 23.86 17.94
CA GLU A 47 4.26 22.40 18.10
C GLU A 47 3.53 21.73 16.91
N VAL A 48 2.55 22.41 16.30
CA VAL A 48 1.79 21.87 15.16
C VAL A 48 2.66 21.79 13.88
N LEU A 49 3.61 22.72 13.69
CA LEU A 49 4.54 22.64 12.57
C LEU A 49 5.52 21.46 12.71
N HIS A 50 5.85 21.06 13.95
CA HIS A 50 6.80 19.99 14.20
C HIS A 50 6.17 18.59 14.09
N ILE A 51 4.90 18.44 14.47
CA ILE A 51 4.15 17.17 14.33
C ILE A 51 3.89 16.86 12.84
N THR A 52 3.51 17.86 12.04
CA THR A 52 3.25 17.66 10.61
C THR A 52 4.50 17.25 9.83
N SER A 53 5.67 17.79 10.17
CA SER A 53 6.94 17.44 9.51
C SER A 53 7.31 15.95 9.69
N LYS A 54 7.25 15.42 10.92
CA LYS A 54 7.58 14.01 11.19
C LYS A 54 6.60 13.03 10.54
N GLU A 55 5.32 13.39 10.47
CA GLU A 55 4.29 12.51 9.90
C GLU A 55 4.33 12.49 8.35
N ILE A 56 4.69 13.61 7.72
CA ILE A 56 4.94 13.70 6.26
C ILE A 56 6.16 12.86 5.87
N GLU A 57 7.22 12.86 6.69
CA GLU A 57 8.42 12.05 6.44
C GLU A 57 8.15 10.53 6.59
N TYR A 58 7.34 10.12 7.58
CA TYR A 58 6.95 8.71 7.72
C TYR A 58 6.11 8.23 6.52
N ARG A 59 5.14 9.03 6.04
CA ARG A 59 4.29 8.66 4.89
C ARG A 59 5.09 8.53 3.58
N THR A 60 6.11 9.35 3.38
CA THR A 60 6.91 9.31 2.14
C THR A 60 7.89 8.14 2.09
N ARG A 61 8.37 7.64 3.24
CA ARG A 61 9.25 6.46 3.30
C ARG A 61 8.52 5.16 2.91
N ARG A 62 7.23 5.04 3.21
CA ARG A 62 6.45 3.80 2.95
C ARG A 62 6.13 3.58 1.47
N ARG A 63 5.96 4.65 0.66
CA ARG A 63 5.59 4.53 -0.77
C ARG A 63 6.75 4.13 -1.69
N ARG A 64 8.00 4.47 -1.36
CA ARG A 64 9.18 4.06 -2.17
C ARG A 64 9.44 2.56 -2.09
N LYS A 65 9.15 1.92 -0.96
CA LYS A 65 9.37 0.48 -0.76
C LYS A 65 8.51 -0.40 -1.67
N HIS A 66 7.28 0.02 -1.98
CA HIS A 66 6.33 -0.82 -2.73
C HIS A 66 6.67 -0.95 -4.23
N ARG A 67 7.17 0.11 -4.88
CA ARG A 67 7.58 0.02 -6.30
C ARG A 67 8.85 -0.79 -6.50
N TRP A 68 9.77 -0.73 -5.54
CA TRP A 68 10.97 -1.57 -5.55
C TRP A 68 10.63 -3.04 -5.28
N MET A 69 9.77 -3.33 -4.30
CA MET A 69 9.32 -4.69 -4.01
C MET A 69 8.58 -5.34 -5.18
N ARG A 70 7.75 -4.61 -5.93
CA ARG A 70 7.09 -5.17 -7.13
C ARG A 70 8.09 -5.66 -8.18
N ARG A 71 9.17 -4.92 -8.43
CA ARG A 71 10.21 -5.35 -9.40
C ARG A 71 10.96 -6.59 -8.90
N VAL A 72 11.29 -6.64 -7.60
CA VAL A 72 11.95 -7.80 -6.99
C VAL A 72 11.09 -9.05 -7.07
N ILE A 73 9.78 -8.94 -6.78
CA ILE A 73 8.85 -10.07 -6.85
C ILE A 73 8.74 -10.60 -8.28
N ILE A 74 8.59 -9.72 -9.28
CA ILE A 74 8.50 -10.13 -10.69
C ILE A 74 9.78 -10.87 -11.12
N ALA A 75 10.95 -10.33 -10.79
CA ALA A 75 12.22 -10.98 -11.12
C ALA A 75 12.36 -12.37 -10.48
N ALA A 76 11.96 -12.51 -9.20
CA ALA A 76 11.99 -13.79 -8.52
C ALA A 76 11.06 -14.83 -9.16
N VAL A 77 9.85 -14.43 -9.56
CA VAL A 77 8.88 -15.32 -10.23
C VAL A 77 9.41 -15.79 -11.59
N VAL A 78 9.99 -14.90 -12.40
CA VAL A 78 10.56 -15.26 -13.70
C VAL A 78 11.72 -16.24 -13.55
N LEU A 79 12.61 -16.03 -12.57
CA LEU A 79 13.71 -16.95 -12.30
C LEU A 79 13.21 -18.34 -11.87
N LEU A 80 12.20 -18.41 -11.00
CA LEU A 80 11.62 -19.67 -10.57
C LEU A 80 10.93 -20.41 -11.71
N LEU A 81 10.15 -19.71 -12.55
CA LEU A 81 9.52 -20.32 -13.72
C LEU A 81 10.55 -20.83 -14.72
N GLY A 82 11.62 -20.08 -14.96
CA GLY A 82 12.73 -20.52 -15.83
C GLY A 82 13.40 -21.79 -15.31
N MET A 83 13.68 -21.86 -14.00
CA MET A 83 14.25 -23.05 -13.35
C MET A 83 13.33 -24.26 -13.47
N ILE A 84 12.03 -24.08 -13.26
CA ILE A 84 11.03 -25.16 -13.37
C ILE A 84 10.93 -25.67 -14.81
N LEU A 85 10.82 -24.77 -15.79
CA LEU A 85 10.76 -25.14 -17.21
C LEU A 85 12.04 -25.84 -17.68
N GLY A 86 13.21 -25.36 -17.23
CA GLY A 86 14.49 -25.99 -17.52
C GLY A 86 14.59 -27.40 -16.94
N ALA A 87 14.16 -27.60 -15.70
CA ALA A 87 14.12 -28.93 -15.08
C ALA A 87 13.16 -29.88 -15.81
N ILE A 88 11.96 -29.41 -16.19
CA ILE A 88 11.00 -30.21 -16.97
C ILE A 88 11.59 -30.59 -18.33
N ALA A 89 12.20 -29.65 -19.05
CA ALA A 89 12.84 -29.93 -20.34
C ALA A 89 13.97 -30.97 -20.19
N MET A 90 14.79 -30.83 -19.14
CA MET A 90 15.86 -31.78 -18.85
C MET A 90 15.32 -33.18 -18.55
N ILE A 91 14.27 -33.30 -17.74
CA ILE A 91 13.58 -34.57 -17.49
C ILE A 91 13.02 -35.16 -18.79
N VAL A 92 12.35 -34.36 -19.62
CA VAL A 92 11.76 -34.84 -20.87
C VAL A 92 12.83 -35.37 -21.84
N ILE A 93 13.98 -34.69 -21.93
CA ILE A 93 15.11 -35.14 -22.76
C ILE A 93 15.66 -36.47 -22.24
N GLU A 94 15.85 -36.62 -20.93
CA GLU A 94 16.32 -37.86 -20.33
C GLU A 94 15.32 -39.02 -20.50
N THR A 95 14.02 -38.75 -20.42
CA THR A 95 12.97 -39.77 -20.57
C THR A 95 12.63 -40.12 -22.02
N ARG A 96 13.17 -39.39 -23.02
CA ARG A 96 13.03 -39.77 -24.41
C ARG A 96 14.00 -40.92 -24.68
N ASP A 97 13.52 -42.14 -24.51
CA ASP A 97 14.21 -43.36 -24.90
C ASP A 97 14.77 -43.20 -26.33
N PRO A 98 16.11 -43.22 -26.53
CA PRO A 98 16.72 -43.08 -27.86
C PRO A 98 16.38 -44.25 -28.80
N HIS A 99 15.76 -45.31 -28.28
CA HIS A 99 15.44 -46.53 -29.01
C HIS A 99 14.16 -46.46 -29.87
N LEU A 100 13.28 -45.46 -29.71
CA LEU A 100 12.03 -45.41 -30.51
C LEU A 100 12.16 -44.66 -31.85
N TYR A 101 13.27 -43.96 -32.11
CA TYR A 101 13.45 -43.23 -33.38
C TYR A 101 13.88 -44.12 -34.55
N SER A 102 14.56 -45.25 -34.27
CA SER A 102 15.02 -46.18 -35.32
C SER A 102 13.88 -46.94 -36.02
N THR A 103 12.68 -47.01 -35.41
CA THR A 103 11.55 -47.71 -36.02
C THR A 103 10.77 -46.84 -37.00
N ILE A 104 10.93 -45.52 -36.97
CA ILE A 104 10.19 -44.59 -37.84
C ILE A 104 10.97 -44.29 -39.14
N THR A 105 12.29 -44.54 -39.17
CA THR A 105 13.15 -44.31 -40.34
C THR A 105 13.48 -45.59 -41.11
N GLY A 106 12.99 -46.75 -40.68
CA GLY A 106 13.10 -48.00 -41.43
C GLY A 106 12.19 -48.00 -42.66
N GLU A 107 12.82 -47.80 -43.83
CA GLU A 107 12.55 -48.49 -45.10
C GLU A 107 11.08 -48.77 -45.44
N SER A 108 10.49 -47.86 -46.21
CA SER A 108 9.56 -48.26 -47.29
C SER A 108 10.40 -48.56 -48.53
N GLU A 109 11.21 -49.61 -48.44
CA GLU A 109 11.81 -50.27 -49.61
C GLU A 109 10.80 -51.32 -50.09
N GLU A 110 10.69 -51.48 -51.41
CA GLU A 110 9.95 -52.57 -52.10
C GLU A 110 8.47 -52.33 -52.46
N ASP A 111 8.15 -51.17 -53.05
CA ASP A 111 7.17 -51.15 -54.15
C ASP A 111 7.78 -51.89 -55.37
N ALA A 112 7.62 -53.20 -55.37
CA ALA A 112 7.96 -54.10 -56.47
C ALA A 112 7.09 -53.81 -57.70
N ILE A 113 7.57 -52.91 -58.57
CA ILE A 113 7.07 -52.75 -59.93
C ILE A 113 7.59 -53.92 -60.77
N ALA A 114 6.79 -54.98 -60.89
CA ALA A 114 7.05 -56.04 -61.86
C ALA A 114 6.93 -55.49 -63.30
N PRO A 115 7.87 -55.78 -64.21
CA PRO A 115 7.76 -55.34 -65.60
C PRO A 115 6.63 -56.10 -66.33
N PRO A 116 5.91 -55.45 -67.26
CA PRO A 116 4.82 -56.09 -68.01
C PRO A 116 5.36 -57.17 -68.97
N PRO A 117 4.56 -58.20 -69.26
CA PRO A 117 4.98 -59.29 -70.16
C PRO A 117 5.15 -58.78 -71.59
N ALA A 118 6.25 -59.20 -72.23
CA ALA A 118 6.51 -58.96 -73.64
C ALA A 118 5.52 -59.76 -74.49
N LEU A 119 4.88 -59.06 -75.45
CA LEU A 119 4.00 -59.60 -76.49
C LEU A 119 4.78 -60.43 -77.51
#